data_AF-A0A916NGE8-F1
#
_entry.id   AF-A0A916NGE8-F1
#
_cell.length_a   1.000
_cell.length_b   1.000
_cell.length_c   1.000
_cell.angle_alpha   90.00
_cell.angle_beta   90.00
_cell.angle_gamma   90.00
#
_symmetry.space_group_name_H-M   'P 1'
#
loop_
_entity.id
_entity.type
_entity.pdbx_description
1 polymer ?
#
loop_
_entity_poly.entity_id
_entity_poly.type
_entity_poly.pdbx_seq_one_letter_code
_entity_poly.pdbx_strand_id
1 'polypeptide(L)'
;MTTTTGLDRLLFGDNQFFGVNHMSEEKARAQAVRFQDLSAMMDVLDAAQAEGIHSFMCTTHERIAEVADRVRADRVRYASFAFLPCMPYAHKYANAMTELGPLGALKSFLPADQSLVGLALQGGAAVAKKDVESLIRMLIDAEMTMFDGVPTPVVFLQNVVVDLLLGLGFDDAFTVFAEHVRSRYGAEPGFITMNLPRLLDALDRVGLERPLVCSNLNKLGFRMSGGAEEYERALAERDFRAVAMSVYASGAIPPREAFDWVVAHPRIESVVFGASSAANIRGTIRAAREAGFLPEGRA
;
A
#
# COMPACT_ATOMS: atom_id res chain seq x y z
N MET A 1 -24.28 -7.62 16.41
CA MET A 1 -24.53 -7.03 15.09
C MET A 1 -23.17 -6.81 14.45
N THR A 2 -22.80 -7.69 13.53
CA THR A 2 -21.55 -7.66 12.76
C THR A 2 -21.66 -6.58 11.70
N THR A 3 -21.18 -5.38 12.01
CA THR A 3 -20.94 -4.36 10.98
C THR A 3 -19.72 -4.80 10.19
N THR A 4 -19.91 -5.19 8.94
CA THR A 4 -18.82 -5.31 7.97
C THR A 4 -18.17 -3.94 7.86
N THR A 5 -17.07 -3.72 8.58
CA THR A 5 -16.22 -2.53 8.47
C THR A 5 -15.46 -2.62 7.14
N GLY A 6 -16.15 -2.29 6.06
CA GLY A 6 -15.58 -2.28 4.71
C GLY A 6 -14.52 -1.18 4.57
N LEU A 7 -13.51 -1.45 3.76
CA LEU A 7 -12.51 -0.47 3.33
C LEU A 7 -13.21 0.68 2.57
N ASP A 8 -12.74 1.92 2.73
CA ASP A 8 -13.28 3.06 1.98
C ASP A 8 -13.16 2.82 0.48
N ARG A 9 -14.19 3.23 -0.28
CA ARG A 9 -14.18 3.06 -1.74
C ARG A 9 -13.11 3.89 -2.43
N LEU A 10 -12.76 5.06 -1.88
CA LEU A 10 -11.67 5.89 -2.37
C LEU A 10 -10.60 6.03 -1.29
N LEU A 11 -9.37 5.68 -1.66
CA LEU A 11 -8.19 5.79 -0.80
C LEU A 11 -7.29 6.88 -1.36
N PHE A 12 -6.81 7.77 -0.51
CA PHE A 12 -5.87 8.79 -0.94
C PHE A 12 -4.44 8.23 -0.91
N GLY A 13 -3.73 8.27 -2.03
CA GLY A 13 -2.34 7.84 -2.15
C GLY A 13 -1.35 8.94 -1.79
N ASP A 14 -0.08 8.59 -1.56
CA ASP A 14 0.99 9.50 -1.15
C ASP A 14 1.98 9.89 -2.26
N ASN A 15 1.94 9.22 -3.42
CA ASN A 15 2.90 9.40 -4.53
C ASN A 15 3.19 10.86 -4.91
N GLN A 16 2.18 11.73 -4.90
CA GLN A 16 2.36 13.15 -5.22
C GLN A 16 3.30 13.88 -4.24
N PHE A 17 3.38 13.42 -2.99
CA PHE A 17 4.21 14.04 -1.96
C PHE A 17 5.70 13.73 -2.13
N PHE A 18 6.01 12.66 -2.87
CA PHE A 18 7.38 12.21 -3.13
C PHE A 18 7.83 12.48 -4.57
N GLY A 19 7.11 13.35 -5.30
CA GLY A 19 7.45 13.70 -6.68
C GLY A 19 7.32 12.54 -7.67
N VAL A 20 6.52 11.51 -7.34
CA VAL A 20 6.30 10.39 -8.25
C VAL A 20 5.21 10.78 -9.24
N ASN A 21 5.61 11.16 -10.45
CA ASN A 21 4.70 11.45 -11.56
C ASN A 21 5.14 10.72 -12.83
N HIS A 22 4.36 9.74 -13.26
CA HIS A 22 4.68 8.91 -14.43
C HIS A 22 4.40 9.60 -15.78
N MET A 23 3.73 10.75 -15.78
CA MET A 23 3.38 11.49 -17.00
C MET A 23 4.34 12.63 -17.31
N SER A 24 4.90 13.29 -16.29
CA SER A 24 5.68 14.52 -16.46
C SER A 24 6.74 14.67 -15.37
N GLU A 25 8.00 14.66 -15.79
CA GLU A 25 9.16 14.88 -14.93
C GLU A 25 9.21 16.31 -14.35
N GLU A 26 8.79 17.30 -15.13
CA GLU A 26 8.71 18.68 -14.65
C GLU A 26 7.71 18.83 -13.49
N LYS A 27 6.53 18.21 -13.62
CA LYS A 27 5.54 18.17 -12.54
C LYS A 27 6.05 17.40 -11.33
N ALA A 28 6.71 16.26 -11.55
CA ALA A 28 7.38 15.50 -10.48
C ALA A 28 8.35 16.40 -9.69
N ARG A 29 9.21 17.14 -10.38
CA ARG A 29 10.19 18.04 -9.74
C ARG A 29 9.50 19.19 -8.99
N ALA A 30 8.50 19.83 -9.58
CA ALA A 30 7.76 20.91 -8.94
C ALA A 30 7.02 20.43 -7.68
N GLN A 31 6.44 19.23 -7.71
CA GLN A 31 5.78 18.60 -6.57
C GLN A 31 6.79 18.25 -5.48
N ALA A 32 7.93 17.65 -5.84
CA ALA A 32 9.00 17.32 -4.90
C ALA A 32 9.48 18.56 -4.14
N VAL A 33 9.63 19.71 -4.82
CA VAL A 33 10.00 20.99 -4.17
C VAL A 33 8.88 21.48 -3.25
N ARG A 34 7.63 21.52 -3.73
CA ARG A 34 6.49 22.03 -2.93
C ARG A 34 6.27 21.21 -1.66
N PHE A 35 6.32 19.89 -1.75
CA PHE A 35 6.02 18.99 -0.65
C PHE A 35 7.21 18.72 0.27
N GLN A 36 8.31 19.47 0.13
CA GLN A 36 9.30 19.62 1.22
C GLN A 36 8.69 20.35 2.44
N ASP A 37 7.64 21.13 2.25
CA ASP A 37 6.87 21.72 3.35
C ASP A 37 5.78 20.75 3.82
N LEU A 38 5.83 20.37 5.09
CA LEU A 38 4.82 19.51 5.73
C LEU A 38 3.44 20.17 5.70
N SER A 39 3.37 21.49 5.86
CA SER A 39 2.11 22.24 5.83
C SER A 39 1.40 22.08 4.49
N ALA A 40 2.16 22.10 3.39
CA ALA A 40 1.62 21.87 2.05
C ALA A 40 1.09 20.44 1.85
N MET A 41 1.69 19.44 2.51
CA MET A 41 1.15 18.07 2.52
C MET A 41 -0.16 18.02 3.31
N MET A 42 -0.18 18.61 4.51
CA MET A 42 -1.36 18.66 5.37
C MET A 42 -2.53 19.41 4.71
N ASP A 43 -2.29 20.52 4.00
CA ASP A 43 -3.34 21.24 3.26
C ASP A 43 -4.04 20.36 2.23
N VAL A 44 -3.29 19.47 1.57
CA VAL A 44 -3.84 18.54 0.57
C VAL A 44 -4.61 17.41 1.25
N LEU A 45 -4.11 16.87 2.37
CA LEU A 45 -4.81 15.86 3.17
C LEU A 45 -6.11 16.42 3.77
N ASP A 46 -6.06 17.65 4.29
CA ASP A 46 -7.21 18.37 4.81
C ASP A 46 -8.26 18.62 3.71
N ALA A 47 -7.82 18.95 2.50
CA ALA A 47 -8.71 19.07 1.36
C ALA A 47 -9.35 17.72 0.98
N ALA A 48 -8.63 16.61 1.06
CA ALA A 48 -9.18 15.28 0.84
C ALA A 48 -10.23 14.93 1.92
N GLN A 49 -9.92 15.20 3.19
CA GLN A 49 -10.82 14.98 4.32
C GLN A 49 -12.11 15.82 4.22
N ALA A 50 -12.00 17.08 3.80
CA ALA A 50 -13.15 17.96 3.59
C ALA A 50 -14.12 17.45 2.52
N GLU A 51 -13.64 16.64 1.58
CA GLU A 51 -14.45 16.00 0.54
C GLU A 51 -14.95 14.59 0.95
N GLY A 52 -14.65 14.16 2.18
CA GLY A 52 -15.09 12.88 2.75
C GLY A 52 -14.12 11.72 2.55
N ILE A 53 -12.85 11.99 2.19
CA ILE A 53 -11.83 10.94 2.08
C ILE A 53 -11.10 10.81 3.42
N HIS A 54 -11.23 9.66 4.07
CA HIS A 54 -10.75 9.44 5.42
C HIS A 54 -9.60 8.43 5.52
N SER A 55 -9.41 7.62 4.48
CA SER A 55 -8.31 6.66 4.39
C SER A 55 -7.14 7.19 3.57
N PHE A 56 -5.95 7.20 4.16
CA PHE A 56 -4.70 7.60 3.53
C PHE A 56 -3.75 6.40 3.39
N MET A 57 -3.59 5.92 2.16
CA MET A 57 -2.69 4.84 1.79
C MET A 57 -1.30 5.41 1.49
N CYS A 58 -0.33 5.07 2.34
CA CYS A 58 0.96 5.76 2.35
C CYS A 58 2.12 4.82 2.64
N THR A 59 3.27 5.12 2.06
CA THR A 59 4.54 4.44 2.33
C THR A 59 5.09 4.80 3.71
N THR A 60 5.92 3.91 4.26
CA THR A 60 6.56 4.10 5.58
C THR A 60 7.79 5.00 5.51
N HIS A 61 7.60 6.25 5.09
CA HIS A 61 8.65 7.27 4.94
C HIS A 61 8.68 8.21 6.15
N GLU A 62 9.87 8.71 6.53
CA GLU A 62 10.06 9.74 7.59
C GLU A 62 9.07 10.92 7.52
N ARG A 63 8.76 11.43 6.30
CA ARG A 63 7.78 12.50 6.10
C ARG A 63 6.35 12.10 6.50
N ILE A 64 6.01 10.82 6.35
CA ILE A 64 4.73 10.29 6.80
C ILE A 64 4.72 10.16 8.33
N ALA A 65 5.87 9.94 8.97
CA ALA A 65 5.97 10.01 10.44
C ALA A 65 5.58 11.40 10.96
N GLU A 66 6.07 12.46 10.31
CA GLU A 66 5.69 13.85 10.65
C GLU A 66 4.17 14.10 10.47
N VAL A 67 3.56 13.54 9.42
CA VAL A 67 2.11 13.57 9.21
C VAL A 67 1.37 12.82 10.32
N ALA A 68 1.84 11.62 10.69
CA ALA A 68 1.28 10.84 11.78
C ALA A 68 1.37 11.58 13.13
N ASP A 69 2.48 12.26 13.40
CA ASP A 69 2.65 13.12 14.59
C ASP A 69 1.64 14.27 14.61
N ARG A 70 1.43 14.93 13.47
CA ARG A 70 0.45 16.00 13.33
C ARG A 70 -0.98 15.52 13.55
N VAL A 71 -1.33 14.36 13.01
CA VAL A 71 -2.64 13.72 13.20
C VAL A 71 -2.83 13.30 14.66
N ARG A 72 -1.80 12.71 15.28
CA ARG A 72 -1.83 12.29 16.69
C ARG A 72 -2.01 13.46 17.64
N ALA A 73 -1.46 14.63 17.32
CA ALA A 73 -1.56 15.84 18.13
C ALA A 73 -2.97 16.48 18.11
N ASP A 74 -3.79 16.23 17.08
CA ASP A 74 -5.14 16.80 16.95
C ASP A 74 -6.19 15.70 16.67
N ARG A 75 -6.41 14.85 17.67
CA ARG A 75 -7.33 13.70 17.56
C ARG A 75 -8.78 14.09 17.34
N VAL A 76 -9.18 15.32 17.65
CA VAL A 76 -10.55 15.79 17.43
C VAL A 76 -10.76 16.08 15.94
N ARG A 77 -9.83 16.81 15.32
CA ARG A 77 -9.90 17.10 13.89
C ARG A 77 -9.76 15.85 13.02
N TYR A 78 -8.90 14.93 13.41
CA TYR A 78 -8.57 13.72 12.65
C TYR A 78 -9.23 12.46 13.20
N ALA A 79 -10.36 12.58 13.91
CA ALA A 79 -11.03 11.46 14.58
C ALA A 79 -11.43 10.32 13.62
N SER A 80 -11.78 10.65 12.36
CA SER A 80 -12.13 9.67 11.32
C SER A 80 -10.96 9.28 10.42
N PHE A 81 -9.77 9.86 10.60
CA PHE A 81 -8.64 9.65 9.69
C PHE A 81 -7.93 8.32 10.00
N ALA A 82 -7.68 7.52 8.96
CA ALA A 82 -7.00 6.24 9.07
C ALA A 82 -5.81 6.18 8.11
N PHE A 83 -4.70 5.62 8.58
CA PHE A 83 -3.53 5.32 7.77
C PHE A 83 -3.60 3.88 7.26
N LEU A 84 -3.32 3.68 5.98
CA LEU A 84 -3.18 2.36 5.37
C LEU A 84 -1.71 2.19 4.95
N PRO A 85 -0.81 1.90 5.92
CA PRO A 85 0.62 1.85 5.67
C PRO A 85 1.00 0.79 4.63
N CYS A 86 1.90 1.16 3.73
CA CYS A 86 2.48 0.33 2.69
C CYS A 86 3.97 0.15 3.01
N MET A 87 4.36 -1.04 3.46
CA MET A 87 5.72 -1.32 3.91
C MET A 87 6.40 -2.37 3.03
N PRO A 88 7.72 -2.34 2.91
CA PRO A 88 8.62 -1.29 3.36
C PRO A 88 8.76 -0.16 2.33
N TYR A 89 9.17 1.03 2.78
CA TYR A 89 9.61 2.09 1.87
C TYR A 89 10.89 1.70 1.10
N ALA A 90 10.72 1.29 -0.16
CA ALA A 90 11.76 0.66 -0.99
C ALA A 90 13.07 1.46 -1.09
N HIS A 91 13.00 2.80 -1.17
CA HIS A 91 14.19 3.64 -1.34
C HIS A 91 15.09 3.63 -0.10
N LYS A 92 14.54 3.46 1.10
CA LYS A 92 15.32 3.27 2.33
C LYS A 92 16.23 2.03 2.23
N TYR A 93 15.70 0.93 1.70
CA TYR A 93 16.43 -0.32 1.53
C TYR A 93 17.39 -0.29 0.34
N ALA A 94 16.99 0.34 -0.78
CA ALA A 94 17.86 0.51 -1.94
C ALA A 94 19.08 1.39 -1.62
N ASN A 95 18.89 2.47 -0.86
CA ASN A 95 19.98 3.33 -0.39
C ASN A 95 20.88 2.55 0.60
N ALA A 96 20.29 1.84 1.57
CA ALA A 96 21.06 1.00 2.49
C ALA A 96 21.88 -0.09 1.77
N MET A 97 21.33 -0.75 0.74
CA MET A 97 22.06 -1.74 -0.06
C MET A 97 23.17 -1.11 -0.91
N THR A 98 22.96 0.11 -1.39
CA THR A 98 23.94 0.86 -2.20
C THR A 98 25.08 1.38 -1.32
N GLU A 99 24.78 1.86 -0.11
CA GLU A 99 25.76 2.47 0.81
C GLU A 99 26.49 1.44 1.67
N LEU A 100 25.80 0.41 2.16
CA LEU A 100 26.33 -0.57 3.12
C LEU A 100 26.69 -1.92 2.46
N GLY A 101 26.31 -2.13 1.20
CA GLY A 101 26.38 -3.43 0.53
C GLY A 101 25.37 -4.45 1.09
N PRO A 102 25.18 -5.62 0.44
CA PRO A 102 24.17 -6.61 0.85
C PRO A 102 24.36 -7.12 2.28
N LEU A 103 25.62 -7.32 2.69
CA LEU A 103 26.00 -7.78 4.03
C LEU A 103 25.90 -6.67 5.10
N GLY A 104 26.20 -5.42 4.75
CA GLY A 104 26.10 -4.29 5.68
C GLY A 104 24.66 -3.84 5.92
N ALA A 105 23.81 -3.89 4.88
CA ALA A 105 22.38 -3.67 5.02
C ALA A 105 21.73 -4.74 5.91
N LEU A 106 22.08 -6.02 5.72
CA LEU A 106 21.58 -7.09 6.59
C LEU A 106 22.01 -6.89 8.06
N LYS A 107 23.24 -6.42 8.29
CA LYS A 107 23.76 -6.12 9.63
C LYS A 107 23.12 -4.87 10.26
N SER A 108 22.70 -3.87 9.46
CA SER A 108 22.00 -2.70 9.98
C SER A 108 20.57 -2.99 10.43
N PHE A 109 19.97 -4.08 9.92
CA PHE A 109 18.66 -4.56 10.35
C PHE A 109 18.73 -5.59 11.49
N LEU A 110 19.92 -5.98 11.94
CA LEU A 110 20.13 -6.90 13.05
C LEU A 110 20.55 -6.12 14.32
N PRO A 111 19.98 -6.43 15.50
CA PRO A 111 20.41 -5.85 16.77
C PRO A 111 21.91 -6.06 17.03
N ALA A 112 22.57 -5.03 17.57
CA ALA A 112 24.03 -4.98 17.76
C ALA A 112 24.61 -6.08 18.68
N ASP A 113 23.76 -6.79 19.41
CA ASP A 113 24.06 -7.82 20.39
C ASP A 113 23.99 -9.27 19.85
N GLN A 114 23.50 -9.49 18.61
CA GLN A 114 23.44 -10.82 18.01
C GLN A 114 24.64 -11.08 17.09
N SER A 115 25.74 -11.55 17.69
CA SER A 115 26.90 -11.99 16.92
C SER A 115 26.55 -13.20 16.02
N LEU A 116 27.04 -13.18 14.77
CA LEU A 116 26.99 -14.27 13.78
C LEU A 116 27.51 -15.63 14.30
N VAL A 117 28.12 -15.65 15.49
CA VAL A 117 28.63 -16.84 16.19
C VAL A 117 27.50 -17.70 16.77
N GLY A 118 26.32 -17.13 17.07
CA GLY A 118 25.16 -17.89 17.56
C GLY A 118 24.47 -18.74 16.48
N LEU A 119 24.54 -18.30 15.21
CA LEU A 119 23.87 -18.94 14.07
C LEU A 119 24.61 -20.20 13.55
N ALA A 120 25.91 -20.31 13.81
CA ALA A 120 26.72 -21.43 13.32
C ALA A 120 26.64 -22.70 14.21
N LEU A 121 26.10 -22.59 15.43
CA LEU A 121 26.15 -23.66 16.44
C LEU A 121 24.83 -24.44 16.62
N GLN A 122 23.73 -24.04 15.99
CA GLN A 122 22.43 -24.67 16.21
C GLN A 122 21.83 -25.21 14.90
N GLY A 123 22.15 -26.48 14.62
CA GLY A 123 21.66 -27.22 13.46
C GLY A 123 20.17 -27.52 13.52
N GLY A 124 19.47 -27.17 12.44
CA GLY A 124 18.13 -27.64 12.11
C GLY A 124 17.42 -26.68 11.16
N ALA A 125 16.93 -27.15 10.01
CA ALA A 125 16.16 -26.33 9.06
C ALA A 125 14.97 -25.60 9.71
N ALA A 126 14.43 -26.14 10.80
CA ALA A 126 13.37 -25.52 11.61
C ALA A 126 13.84 -24.30 12.42
N VAL A 127 15.11 -24.25 12.86
CA VAL A 127 15.69 -23.08 13.55
C VAL A 127 15.92 -21.96 12.54
N ALA A 128 16.49 -22.27 11.38
CA ALA A 128 16.68 -21.30 10.31
C ALA A 128 15.35 -20.67 9.82
N LYS A 129 14.26 -21.45 9.74
CA LYS A 129 12.92 -20.93 9.41
C LYS A 129 12.43 -19.94 10.48
N LYS A 130 12.54 -20.31 11.77
CA LYS A 130 12.15 -19.43 12.88
C LYS A 130 12.95 -18.13 12.92
N ASP A 131 14.22 -18.17 12.56
CA ASP A 131 15.07 -16.97 12.51
C ASP A 131 14.60 -16.01 11.41
N VAL A 132 14.24 -16.53 10.22
CA VAL A 132 13.68 -15.73 9.12
C VAL A 132 12.32 -15.15 9.48
N GLU A 133 11.43 -15.95 10.08
CA GLU A 133 10.13 -15.46 10.54
C GLU A 133 10.29 -14.34 11.58
N SER A 134 11.18 -14.52 12.56
CA SER A 134 11.48 -13.49 13.56
C SER A 134 12.01 -12.21 12.92
N LEU A 135 12.87 -12.32 11.90
CA LEU A 135 13.41 -11.18 11.19
C LEU A 135 12.31 -10.40 10.44
N ILE A 136 11.42 -11.12 9.75
CA ILE A 136 10.27 -10.51 9.04
C ILE A 136 9.40 -9.74 10.03
N ARG A 137 9.05 -10.34 11.17
CA ARG A 137 8.23 -9.70 12.22
C ARG A 137 8.89 -8.44 12.76
N MET A 138 10.19 -8.49 13.04
CA MET A 138 10.96 -7.34 13.52
C MET A 138 10.97 -6.19 12.51
N LEU A 139 11.14 -6.49 11.21
CA LEU A 139 11.11 -5.48 10.16
C LEU A 139 9.72 -4.82 10.04
N ILE A 140 8.65 -5.62 10.13
CA ILE A 140 7.27 -5.09 10.17
C ILE A 140 7.10 -4.17 11.37
N ASP A 141 7.58 -4.56 12.55
CA ASP A 141 7.46 -3.77 13.78
C ASP A 141 8.20 -2.44 13.71
N ALA A 142 9.40 -2.44 13.12
CA ALA A 142 10.18 -1.23 12.92
C ALA A 142 9.45 -0.23 12.01
N GLU A 143 8.85 -0.70 10.92
CA GLU A 143 8.11 0.15 9.97
C GLU A 143 6.76 0.64 10.57
N MET A 144 6.11 -0.15 11.43
CA MET A 144 4.84 0.20 12.05
C MET A 144 4.95 1.17 13.22
N THR A 145 6.13 1.29 13.86
CA THR A 145 6.34 2.13 15.05
C THR A 145 5.88 3.58 14.86
N MET A 146 6.04 4.16 13.66
CA MET A 146 5.62 5.55 13.40
C MET A 146 4.09 5.76 13.45
N PHE A 147 3.30 4.69 13.30
CA PHE A 147 1.84 4.73 13.34
C PHE A 147 1.27 4.42 14.73
N ASP A 148 2.11 4.29 15.76
CA ASP A 148 1.65 4.06 17.12
C ASP A 148 0.67 5.16 17.57
N GLY A 149 -0.51 4.75 18.04
CA GLY A 149 -1.54 5.67 18.53
C GLY A 149 -2.34 6.41 17.45
N VAL A 150 -2.23 6.02 16.18
CA VAL A 150 -3.17 6.40 15.11
C VAL A 150 -3.83 5.15 14.49
N PRO A 151 -5.02 5.25 13.88
CA PRO A 151 -5.72 4.09 13.34
C PRO A 151 -5.02 3.52 12.09
N THR A 152 -4.73 2.21 12.11
CA THR A 152 -4.19 1.46 10.97
C THR A 152 -5.03 0.21 10.68
N PRO A 153 -6.25 0.34 10.12
CA PRO A 153 -7.16 -0.80 9.94
C PRO A 153 -6.66 -1.81 8.90
N VAL A 154 -5.81 -1.39 7.96
CA VAL A 154 -5.19 -2.25 6.95
C VAL A 154 -3.70 -1.95 6.88
N VAL A 155 -2.88 -2.99 6.77
CA VAL A 155 -1.42 -2.88 6.57
C VAL A 155 -1.06 -3.62 5.30
N PHE A 156 -0.42 -2.92 4.36
CA PHE A 156 -0.05 -3.44 3.06
C PHE A 156 1.42 -3.85 2.98
N LEU A 157 1.69 -5.02 2.38
CA LEU A 157 3.02 -5.40 1.93
C LEU A 157 3.25 -4.85 0.51
N GLN A 158 4.30 -4.06 0.32
CA GLN A 158 4.55 -3.30 -0.89
C GLN A 158 5.07 -4.18 -2.03
N ASN A 159 4.78 -3.79 -3.27
CA ASN A 159 5.05 -4.57 -4.47
C ASN A 159 6.53 -4.93 -4.65
N VAL A 160 7.46 -4.09 -4.20
CA VAL A 160 8.89 -4.42 -4.27
C VAL A 160 9.23 -5.70 -3.50
N VAL A 161 8.56 -5.94 -2.36
CA VAL A 161 8.76 -7.15 -1.56
C VAL A 161 7.86 -8.27 -2.07
N VAL A 162 6.58 -7.99 -2.35
CA VAL A 162 5.65 -9.01 -2.84
C VAL A 162 6.17 -9.65 -4.12
N ASP A 163 6.54 -8.85 -5.13
CA ASP A 163 6.97 -9.34 -6.43
C ASP A 163 8.36 -10.03 -6.35
N LEU A 164 9.22 -9.61 -5.41
CA LEU A 164 10.49 -10.29 -5.11
C LEU A 164 10.23 -11.67 -4.50
N LEU A 165 9.35 -11.77 -3.50
CA LEU A 165 8.98 -13.04 -2.86
C LEU A 165 8.36 -14.01 -3.87
N LEU A 166 7.47 -13.51 -4.75
CA LEU A 166 6.94 -14.28 -5.86
C LEU A 166 8.05 -14.79 -6.78
N GLY A 167 9.01 -13.93 -7.13
CA GLY A 167 10.17 -14.26 -7.97
C GLY A 167 11.04 -15.37 -7.37
N LEU A 168 11.23 -15.36 -6.05
CA LEU A 168 12.00 -16.36 -5.30
C LEU A 168 11.20 -17.65 -4.99
N GLY A 169 9.88 -17.62 -5.15
CA GLY A 169 8.99 -18.72 -4.75
C GLY A 169 8.89 -18.88 -3.23
N PHE A 170 9.13 -17.81 -2.46
CA PHE A 170 9.09 -17.84 -1.00
C PHE A 170 7.70 -17.46 -0.47
N ASP A 171 6.70 -18.27 -0.83
CA ASP A 171 5.29 -17.96 -0.56
C ASP A 171 4.94 -17.94 0.95
N ASP A 172 5.64 -18.74 1.78
CA ASP A 172 5.46 -18.80 3.24
C ASP A 172 5.54 -17.41 3.91
N ALA A 173 6.33 -16.48 3.35
CA ALA A 173 6.48 -15.14 3.87
C ALA A 173 5.14 -14.35 3.87
N PHE A 174 4.22 -14.65 2.95
CA PHE A 174 2.90 -14.02 2.91
C PHE A 174 2.06 -14.41 4.13
N THR A 175 2.12 -15.67 4.56
CA THR A 175 1.43 -16.15 5.76
C THR A 175 2.03 -15.52 7.01
N VAL A 176 3.36 -15.46 7.11
CA VAL A 176 4.05 -14.83 8.25
C VAL A 176 3.65 -13.36 8.39
N PHE A 177 3.64 -12.62 7.27
CA PHE A 177 3.16 -11.23 7.26
C PHE A 177 1.70 -11.14 7.70
N ALA A 178 0.82 -11.94 7.09
CA ALA A 178 -0.62 -11.89 7.35
C ALA A 178 -0.97 -12.21 8.82
N GLU A 179 -0.35 -13.23 9.40
CA GLU A 179 -0.55 -13.61 10.80
C GLU A 179 -0.01 -12.55 11.77
N HIS A 180 1.17 -12.00 11.49
CA HIS A 180 1.78 -10.98 12.34
C HIS A 180 0.94 -9.68 12.34
N VAL A 181 0.51 -9.21 11.17
CA VAL A 181 -0.37 -8.04 11.04
C VAL A 181 -1.67 -8.22 11.82
N ARG A 182 -2.33 -9.38 11.67
CA ARG A 182 -3.58 -9.68 12.38
C ARG A 182 -3.39 -9.76 13.89
N SER A 183 -2.37 -10.48 14.34
CA SER A 183 -2.17 -10.77 15.78
C SER A 183 -1.57 -9.60 16.56
N ARG A 184 -0.60 -8.87 15.98
CA ARG A 184 0.13 -7.79 16.67
C ARG A 184 -0.57 -6.44 16.58
N TYR A 185 -1.22 -6.16 15.45
CA TYR A 185 -1.80 -4.85 15.13
C TYR A 185 -3.33 -4.86 15.05
N GLY A 186 -3.97 -6.04 15.05
CA GLY A 186 -5.42 -6.14 14.88
C GLY A 186 -5.91 -5.60 13.53
N ALA A 187 -5.02 -5.56 12.54
CA ALA A 187 -5.26 -4.98 11.23
C ALA A 187 -5.47 -6.07 10.17
N GLU A 188 -6.09 -5.71 9.05
CA GLU A 188 -6.21 -6.58 7.89
C GLU A 188 -4.93 -6.52 7.04
N PRO A 189 -4.34 -7.67 6.64
CA PRO A 189 -3.19 -7.68 5.75
C PRO A 189 -3.62 -7.47 4.30
N GLY A 190 -2.98 -6.53 3.63
CA GLY A 190 -3.11 -6.28 2.20
C GLY A 190 -1.81 -6.57 1.45
N PHE A 191 -1.91 -6.87 0.15
CA PHE A 191 -0.76 -7.16 -0.70
C PHE A 191 -0.77 -6.26 -1.93
N ILE A 192 0.30 -5.54 -2.18
CA ILE A 192 0.46 -4.72 -3.39
C ILE A 192 1.29 -5.51 -4.39
N THR A 193 0.88 -5.60 -5.65
CA THR A 193 1.63 -6.35 -6.68
C THR A 193 1.53 -5.72 -8.06
N MET A 194 2.58 -5.90 -8.87
CA MET A 194 2.54 -5.64 -10.31
C MET A 194 2.15 -6.89 -11.14
N ASN A 195 1.93 -8.04 -10.50
CA ASN A 195 1.59 -9.32 -11.14
C ASN A 195 0.45 -10.02 -10.39
N LEU A 196 -0.77 -9.47 -10.54
CA LEU A 196 -1.97 -9.97 -9.86
C LEU A 196 -2.22 -11.48 -10.07
N PRO A 197 -2.20 -12.04 -11.30
CA PRO A 197 -2.51 -13.46 -11.48
C PRO A 197 -1.56 -14.37 -10.70
N ARG A 198 -0.25 -14.09 -10.78
CA ARG A 198 0.76 -14.89 -10.07
C ARG A 198 0.65 -14.75 -8.56
N LEU A 199 0.32 -13.56 -8.07
CA LEU A 199 0.11 -13.36 -6.63
C LEU A 199 -1.07 -14.19 -6.13
N LEU A 200 -2.21 -14.15 -6.82
CA LEU A 200 -3.39 -14.90 -6.38
C LEU A 200 -3.09 -16.40 -6.29
N ASP A 201 -2.34 -16.96 -7.25
CA ASP A 201 -1.92 -18.37 -7.18
C ASP A 201 -1.01 -18.67 -5.98
N ALA A 202 -0.14 -17.73 -5.59
CA ALA A 202 0.72 -17.88 -4.43
C ALA A 202 -0.06 -17.79 -3.12
N LEU A 203 -1.00 -16.84 -3.01
CA LEU A 203 -1.86 -16.67 -1.85
C LEU A 203 -2.78 -17.89 -1.65
N ASP A 204 -3.31 -18.46 -2.73
CA ASP A 204 -4.10 -19.69 -2.69
C ASP A 204 -3.28 -20.89 -2.20
N ARG A 205 -2.03 -21.03 -2.67
CA ARG A 205 -1.13 -22.13 -2.24
C ARG A 205 -0.87 -22.12 -0.73
N VAL A 206 -0.81 -20.94 -0.13
CA VAL A 206 -0.58 -20.79 1.32
C VAL A 206 -1.88 -20.63 2.13
N GLY A 207 -3.04 -20.80 1.49
CA GLY A 207 -4.35 -20.80 2.14
C GLY A 207 -4.84 -19.44 2.61
N LEU A 208 -4.40 -18.34 2.00
CA LEU A 208 -4.91 -17.00 2.28
C LEU A 208 -6.20 -16.77 1.50
N GLU A 209 -7.33 -17.03 2.15
CA GLU A 209 -8.66 -16.88 1.57
C GLU A 209 -9.07 -15.40 1.43
N ARG A 210 -9.73 -15.10 0.30
CA ARG A 210 -10.32 -13.79 -0.04
C ARG A 210 -9.42 -12.60 0.31
N PRO A 211 -8.16 -12.58 -0.16
CA PRO A 211 -7.18 -11.58 0.25
C PRO A 211 -7.51 -10.18 -0.29
N LEU A 212 -7.05 -9.15 0.42
CA LEU A 212 -7.08 -7.77 -0.05
C LEU A 212 -5.83 -7.49 -0.90
N VAL A 213 -6.02 -7.21 -2.19
CA VAL A 213 -4.91 -7.05 -3.15
C VAL A 213 -5.01 -5.72 -3.87
N CYS A 214 -3.95 -4.92 -3.80
CA CYS A 214 -3.79 -3.71 -4.58
C CYS A 214 -2.94 -3.98 -5.83
N SER A 215 -3.47 -3.70 -7.02
CA SER A 215 -2.73 -3.88 -8.28
C SER A 215 -3.11 -2.84 -9.31
N ASN A 216 -2.30 -2.72 -10.38
CA ASN A 216 -2.66 -1.87 -11.50
C ASN A 216 -3.90 -2.46 -12.18
N LEU A 217 -5.00 -1.72 -12.15
CA LEU A 217 -6.27 -2.13 -12.73
C LEU A 217 -6.82 -0.94 -13.51
N ASN A 218 -6.70 -1.03 -14.83
CA ASN A 218 -7.12 0.03 -15.73
C ASN A 218 -7.47 -0.52 -17.10
N LYS A 219 -8.32 0.22 -17.81
CA LYS A 219 -8.86 -0.15 -19.14
C LYS A 219 -7.78 -0.41 -20.21
N LEU A 220 -6.59 0.20 -20.09
CA LEU A 220 -5.56 0.15 -21.12
C LEU A 220 -4.49 -0.93 -20.89
N GLY A 221 -4.59 -1.74 -19.83
CA GLY A 221 -3.55 -2.73 -19.54
C GLY A 221 -2.24 -2.13 -19.00
N PHE A 222 -2.24 -0.85 -18.59
CA PHE A 222 -1.04 -0.15 -18.17
C PHE A 222 -0.46 -0.79 -16.90
N ARG A 223 0.79 -1.29 -17.00
CA ARG A 223 1.53 -1.95 -15.90
C ARG A 223 0.82 -3.20 -15.33
N MET A 224 0.09 -3.92 -16.18
CA MET A 224 -0.56 -5.20 -15.84
C MET A 224 0.30 -6.37 -16.35
N SER A 225 1.36 -6.72 -15.61
CA SER A 225 2.30 -7.77 -16.02
C SER A 225 1.63 -9.14 -16.06
N GLY A 226 1.80 -9.86 -17.18
CA GLY A 226 1.05 -11.08 -17.49
C GLY A 226 -0.02 -10.87 -18.58
N GLY A 227 -0.35 -9.61 -18.88
CA GLY A 227 -1.33 -9.24 -19.91
C GLY A 227 -2.68 -8.87 -19.31
N ALA A 228 -3.39 -7.94 -19.95
CA ALA A 228 -4.67 -7.44 -19.46
C ALA A 228 -5.74 -8.54 -19.35
N GLU A 229 -5.74 -9.50 -20.29
CA GLU A 229 -6.69 -10.61 -20.33
C GLU A 229 -6.65 -11.50 -19.08
N GLU A 230 -5.46 -11.72 -18.49
CA GLU A 230 -5.33 -12.53 -17.27
C GLU A 230 -5.88 -11.79 -16.04
N TYR A 231 -5.78 -10.46 -16.01
CA TYR A 231 -6.36 -9.65 -14.94
C TYR A 231 -7.88 -9.60 -15.04
N GLU A 232 -8.41 -9.45 -16.26
CA GLU A 232 -9.84 -9.52 -16.55
C GLU A 232 -10.42 -10.88 -16.10
N ARG A 233 -9.71 -11.97 -16.43
CA ARG A 233 -10.08 -13.31 -15.95
C ARG A 233 -10.04 -13.42 -14.43
N ALA A 234 -8.99 -12.90 -13.79
CA ALA A 234 -8.89 -12.88 -12.34
C ALA A 234 -10.07 -12.11 -11.70
N LEU A 235 -10.41 -10.93 -12.21
CA LEU A 235 -11.54 -10.12 -11.75
C LEU A 235 -12.90 -10.81 -11.96
N ALA A 236 -13.04 -11.65 -12.98
CA ALA A 236 -14.26 -12.43 -13.19
C ALA A 236 -14.33 -13.65 -12.26
N GLU A 237 -13.26 -14.42 -12.17
CA GLU A 237 -13.31 -15.81 -11.69
C GLU A 237 -12.80 -16.00 -10.26
N ARG A 238 -11.86 -15.19 -9.78
CA ARG A 238 -11.13 -15.44 -8.53
C ARG A 238 -11.73 -14.71 -7.35
N ASP A 239 -11.85 -15.36 -6.20
CA ASP A 239 -12.38 -14.74 -4.98
C ASP A 239 -11.31 -13.96 -4.20
N PHE A 240 -11.28 -12.64 -4.41
CA PHE A 240 -10.42 -11.71 -3.71
C PHE A 240 -11.06 -10.30 -3.69
N ARG A 241 -10.51 -9.41 -2.86
CA ARG A 241 -10.95 -8.03 -2.73
C ARG A 241 -9.94 -7.12 -3.42
N ALA A 242 -10.33 -6.45 -4.49
CA ALA A 242 -9.40 -5.67 -5.30
C ALA A 242 -9.37 -4.18 -4.91
N VAL A 243 -8.17 -3.64 -4.75
CA VAL A 243 -7.89 -2.20 -4.70
C VAL A 243 -7.21 -1.80 -6.01
N ALA A 244 -7.89 -0.98 -6.81
CA ALA A 244 -7.36 -0.54 -8.09
C ALA A 244 -6.43 0.66 -7.92
N MET A 245 -5.18 0.54 -8.38
CA MET A 245 -4.26 1.66 -8.58
C MET A 245 -4.02 1.92 -10.07
N SER A 246 -3.48 3.10 -10.38
CA SER A 246 -3.18 3.51 -11.76
C SER A 246 -4.40 3.51 -12.69
N VAL A 247 -5.62 3.74 -12.14
CA VAL A 247 -6.89 3.68 -12.89
C VAL A 247 -6.93 4.62 -14.10
N TYR A 248 -6.18 5.73 -14.07
CA TYR A 248 -6.09 6.68 -15.17
C TYR A 248 -5.00 6.36 -16.19
N ALA A 249 -4.27 5.24 -16.04
CA ALA A 249 -3.11 4.87 -16.86
C ALA A 249 -2.13 6.05 -17.04
N SER A 250 -1.73 6.67 -15.93
CA SER A 250 -0.88 7.88 -15.93
C SER A 250 -1.47 9.09 -16.70
N GLY A 251 -2.79 9.22 -16.73
CA GLY A 251 -3.50 10.33 -17.37
C GLY A 251 -3.96 10.04 -18.80
N ALA A 252 -3.68 8.84 -19.34
CA ALA A 252 -4.14 8.42 -20.66
C ALA A 252 -5.64 8.11 -20.73
N ILE A 253 -6.28 7.81 -19.58
CA ILE A 253 -7.72 7.54 -19.50
C ILE A 253 -8.42 8.72 -18.82
N PRO A 254 -9.44 9.35 -19.46
CA PRO A 254 -10.27 10.36 -18.83
C PRO A 254 -10.94 9.86 -17.54
N PRO A 255 -11.11 10.71 -16.50
CA PRO A 255 -11.60 10.25 -15.21
C PRO A 255 -12.94 9.50 -15.24
N ARG A 256 -13.90 9.99 -16.04
CA ARG A 256 -15.21 9.35 -16.19
C ARG A 256 -15.10 7.95 -16.78
N GLU A 257 -14.37 7.82 -17.87
CA GLU A 257 -14.13 6.54 -18.56
C GLU A 257 -13.41 5.53 -17.67
N ALA A 258 -12.45 5.99 -16.85
CA ALA A 258 -11.77 5.13 -15.89
C ALA A 258 -12.73 4.54 -14.86
N PHE A 259 -13.63 5.36 -14.28
CA PHE A 259 -14.60 4.86 -13.32
C PHE A 259 -15.72 4.03 -13.96
N ASP A 260 -16.16 4.34 -15.18
CA ASP A 260 -17.10 3.50 -15.92
C ASP A 260 -16.52 2.08 -16.15
N TRP A 261 -15.20 1.97 -16.39
CA TRP A 261 -14.53 0.67 -16.45
C TRP A 261 -14.43 0.02 -15.06
N VAL A 262 -14.11 0.76 -14.00
CA VAL A 262 -14.04 0.22 -12.63
C VAL A 262 -15.37 -0.38 -12.19
N VAL A 263 -16.50 0.31 -12.40
CA VAL A 263 -17.82 -0.19 -11.97
C VAL A 263 -18.28 -1.44 -12.73
N ALA A 264 -17.73 -1.69 -13.92
CA ALA A 264 -17.98 -2.92 -14.66
C ALA A 264 -17.33 -4.16 -14.01
N HIS A 265 -16.47 -3.98 -12.99
CA HIS A 265 -15.76 -5.04 -12.28
C HIS A 265 -16.12 -5.04 -10.78
N PRO A 266 -17.15 -5.80 -10.37
CA PRO A 266 -17.67 -5.78 -8.99
C PRO A 266 -16.67 -6.17 -7.90
N ARG A 267 -15.57 -6.87 -8.25
CA ARG A 267 -14.50 -7.23 -7.32
C ARG A 267 -13.60 -6.05 -6.94
N ILE A 268 -13.65 -4.95 -7.68
CA ILE A 268 -12.96 -3.71 -7.34
C ILE A 268 -13.77 -3.01 -6.25
N GLU A 269 -13.36 -3.24 -5.00
CA GLU A 269 -14.01 -2.65 -3.82
C GLU A 269 -13.55 -1.20 -3.59
N SER A 270 -12.29 -0.91 -3.91
CA SER A 270 -11.67 0.40 -3.67
C SER A 270 -10.78 0.85 -4.82
N VAL A 271 -10.59 2.16 -4.94
CA VAL A 271 -9.65 2.80 -5.86
C VAL A 271 -8.71 3.69 -5.05
N VAL A 272 -7.40 3.49 -5.21
CA VAL A 272 -6.40 4.43 -4.68
C VAL A 272 -6.05 5.46 -5.76
N PHE A 273 -6.09 6.74 -5.38
CA PHE A 273 -5.77 7.84 -6.28
C PHE A 273 -4.87 8.87 -5.61
N GLY A 274 -3.99 9.49 -6.38
CA GLY A 274 -3.17 10.61 -5.94
C GLY A 274 -3.62 11.91 -6.60
N ALA A 275 -3.58 13.02 -5.84
CA ALA A 275 -3.84 14.35 -6.37
C ALA A 275 -3.06 15.40 -5.59
N SER A 276 -2.57 16.45 -6.26
CA SER A 276 -1.77 17.51 -5.63
C SER A 276 -2.54 18.82 -5.37
N SER A 277 -3.84 18.85 -5.65
CA SER A 277 -4.70 20.01 -5.46
C SER A 277 -6.14 19.61 -5.14
N ALA A 278 -6.83 20.46 -4.38
CA ALA A 278 -8.25 20.28 -4.05
C ALA A 278 -9.16 20.19 -5.30
N ALA A 279 -8.81 20.90 -6.37
CA ALA A 279 -9.55 20.83 -7.64
C ALA A 279 -9.48 19.42 -8.26
N ASN A 280 -8.30 18.79 -8.25
CA ASN A 280 -8.13 17.43 -8.78
C ASN A 280 -8.83 16.39 -7.90
N ILE A 281 -8.76 16.55 -6.57
CA ILE A 281 -9.50 15.70 -5.62
C ILE A 281 -11.00 15.72 -5.92
N ARG A 282 -11.59 16.92 -6.02
CA ARG A 282 -13.01 17.09 -6.40
C ARG A 282 -13.32 16.48 -7.75
N GLY A 283 -12.43 16.64 -8.73
CA GLY A 283 -12.57 16.04 -10.06
C GLY A 283 -12.70 14.52 -10.00
N THR A 284 -11.82 13.86 -9.25
CA THR A 284 -11.86 12.40 -9.04
C THR A 284 -13.15 11.97 -8.34
N ILE A 285 -13.53 12.63 -7.25
CA ILE A 285 -14.74 12.29 -6.47
C ILE A 285 -16.00 12.48 -7.31
N ARG A 286 -16.06 13.58 -8.08
CA ARG A 286 -17.16 13.84 -9.01
C ARG A 286 -17.28 12.72 -10.04
N ALA A 287 -16.18 12.35 -10.71
CA ALA A 287 -16.18 11.27 -11.69
C ALA A 287 -16.63 9.93 -11.08
N ALA A 288 -16.16 9.61 -9.87
CA ALA A 288 -16.55 8.41 -9.14
C ALA A 288 -18.06 8.38 -8.79
N ARG A 289 -18.62 9.52 -8.35
CA ARG A 289 -20.07 9.65 -8.09
C ARG A 289 -20.89 9.54 -9.37
N GLU A 290 -20.51 10.26 -10.42
CA GLU A 290 -21.26 10.26 -11.67
C GLU A 290 -21.27 8.85 -12.32
N ALA A 291 -20.23 8.04 -12.13
CA ALA A 291 -20.16 6.66 -12.57
C ALA A 291 -20.91 5.67 -11.67
N GLY A 292 -21.43 6.11 -10.51
CA GLY A 292 -22.10 5.25 -9.53
C GLY A 292 -21.15 4.40 -8.69
N PHE A 293 -19.84 4.69 -8.73
CA PHE A 293 -18.87 4.00 -7.89
C PHE A 293 -18.98 4.42 -6.42
N LEU A 294 -19.20 5.72 -6.18
CA LEU A 294 -19.57 6.27 -4.88
C LEU A 294 -21.09 6.45 -4.79
N PRO A 295 -21.72 6.20 -3.63
CA PRO A 295 -23.14 6.46 -3.44
C PRO A 295 -23.48 7.95 -3.64
N GLU A 296 -24.72 8.23 -4.05
CA GLU A 296 -25.24 9.60 -4.13
C GLU A 296 -25.40 10.17 -2.70
N GLY A 297 -24.41 10.93 -2.24
CA GLY A 297 -24.34 11.50 -0.90
C GLY A 297 -22.91 11.86 -0.49
N ARG A 298 -22.72 12.53 0.65
CA ARG A 298 -21.37 12.67 1.25
C ARG A 298 -20.86 11.28 1.64
N ALA A 299 -19.59 11.03 1.36
CA ALA A 299 -18.88 9.81 1.72
C ALA A 299 -18.91 9.59 3.24
#